data_AF-A0A7Z7IHN7-F1
#
_entry.id   AF-A0A7Z7IHN7-F1
#
_cell.length_a   1.000
_cell.length_b   1.000
_cell.length_c   1.000
_cell.angle_alpha   90.00
_cell.angle_beta   90.00
_cell.angle_gamma   90.00
#
_symmetry.space_group_name_H-M   'P 1'
#
loop_
_entity.id
_entity.type
_entity.pdbx_description
1 polymer ?
#
loop_
_entity_poly.entity_id
_entity_poly.type
_entity_poly.pdbx_seq_one_letter_code
_entity_poly.pdbx_strand_id
1 'polypeptide(L)'
;MTLFTKAFEQACPGQSLTYKANGSGAGISEFIDNKTDFGGSDSPLSRDEHARAEQRCGSPVWNLPIVFGPIAIAYNINGVTSLNLDGPTAARIFNGGITAWNDPAIHELNPGVTLPAAPIRVVFRSDESGTTDNFQRYLDTASGGAWGKGAGKKFGGGVGEGARGNGGAVAAVKSTEGSITYVEWSFAQAQRLNMARIVTSAGPDPVALSAESVGKTISAAWFIGEGNDLALDTISFYRPNEPGSYPIVLATYEIVCSKYPDAQVGTAVRAFLQSTIGAGQNGLADNGYVPVPDQLKSRLSTAVNAIS
;
A
#
# COMPACT_ATOMS: atom_id res chain seq x y z
N MET A 1 -0.21 13.37 0.71
CA MET A 1 -1.07 14.52 1.04
C MET A 1 -0.38 15.88 0.94
N THR A 2 0.79 16.12 1.54
CA THR A 2 1.46 17.44 1.43
C THR A 2 1.62 17.95 -0.01
N LEU A 3 1.99 17.09 -0.95
CA LEU A 3 2.04 17.42 -2.38
C LEU A 3 0.67 17.76 -2.97
N PHE A 4 -0.38 17.04 -2.57
CA PHE A 4 -1.75 17.27 -3.02
C PHE A 4 -2.33 18.58 -2.47
N THR A 5 -2.09 18.90 -1.20
CA THR A 5 -2.43 20.20 -0.61
C THR A 5 -1.78 21.33 -1.39
N LYS A 6 -0.48 21.23 -1.68
CA LYS A 6 0.24 22.24 -2.47
C LYS A 6 -0.34 22.39 -3.88
N ALA A 7 -0.64 21.27 -4.55
CA ALA A 7 -1.25 21.31 -5.88
C ALA A 7 -2.63 21.98 -5.86
N PHE A 8 -3.43 21.70 -4.84
CA PHE A 8 -4.74 22.32 -4.65
C PHE A 8 -4.66 23.82 -4.37
N GLU A 9 -3.79 24.25 -3.44
CA GLU A 9 -3.62 25.67 -3.11
C GLU A 9 -3.10 26.49 -4.31
N GLN A 10 -2.29 25.86 -5.18
CA GLN A 10 -1.85 26.47 -6.43
C GLN A 10 -2.99 26.57 -7.47
N ALA A 11 -3.82 25.54 -7.59
CA ALA A 11 -4.95 25.52 -8.51
C ALA A 11 -6.14 26.38 -8.05
N CYS A 12 -6.27 26.59 -6.74
CA CYS A 12 -7.37 27.33 -6.11
C CYS A 12 -6.82 28.39 -5.13
N PRO A 13 -6.25 29.51 -5.63
CA PRO A 13 -5.70 30.55 -4.78
C PRO A 13 -6.70 31.09 -3.75
N GLY A 14 -6.27 31.17 -2.49
CA GLY A 14 -7.10 31.63 -1.37
C GLY A 14 -7.96 30.53 -0.73
N GLN A 15 -7.98 29.32 -1.28
CA GLN A 15 -8.51 28.13 -0.60
C GLN A 15 -7.40 27.42 0.16
N SER A 16 -7.77 26.67 1.19
CA SER A 16 -6.83 25.85 1.97
C SER A 16 -7.41 24.47 2.23
N LEU A 17 -6.53 23.49 2.40
CA LEU A 17 -6.91 22.12 2.76
C LEU A 17 -6.29 21.77 4.10
N THR A 18 -7.12 21.49 5.10
CA THR A 18 -6.64 20.93 6.36
C THR A 18 -6.72 19.40 6.28
N TYR A 19 -5.57 18.74 6.46
CA TYR A 19 -5.50 17.29 6.54
C TYR A 19 -4.80 16.84 7.82
N LYS A 20 -5.42 15.89 8.52
CA LYS A 20 -4.87 15.30 9.74
C LYS A 20 -4.51 13.83 9.47
N ALA A 21 -3.23 13.51 9.57
CA ALA A 21 -2.74 12.13 9.44
C ALA A 21 -2.99 11.33 10.74
N ASN A 22 -4.25 11.00 11.03
CA ASN A 22 -4.70 10.24 12.21
C ASN A 22 -4.95 8.74 11.93
N GLY A 23 -4.75 8.30 10.70
CA GLY A 23 -4.87 6.90 10.26
C GLY A 23 -6.25 6.53 9.72
N SER A 24 -6.29 5.53 8.83
CA SER A 24 -7.46 5.18 8.01
C SER A 24 -8.76 4.95 8.78
N GLY A 25 -8.69 4.32 9.96
CA GLY A 25 -9.88 4.07 10.77
C GLY A 25 -10.49 5.36 11.33
N ALA A 26 -9.63 6.30 11.75
CA ALA A 26 -10.09 7.61 12.18
C ALA A 26 -10.59 8.44 10.99
N GLY A 27 -9.91 8.38 9.84
CA GLY A 27 -10.36 9.04 8.60
C GLY A 27 -11.76 8.58 8.15
N ILE A 28 -12.02 7.26 8.15
CA ILE A 28 -13.33 6.70 7.85
C ILE A 28 -14.37 7.14 8.89
N SER A 29 -14.05 7.01 10.19
CA SER A 29 -15.00 7.37 11.26
C SER A 29 -15.32 8.86 11.27
N GLU A 30 -14.33 9.74 11.09
CA GLU A 30 -14.52 11.20 11.05
C GLU A 30 -15.30 11.63 9.80
N PHE A 31 -15.05 10.98 8.65
CA PHE A 31 -15.87 11.14 7.46
C PHE A 31 -17.32 10.74 7.77
N ILE A 32 -17.60 9.51 8.19
CA ILE A 32 -18.96 9.01 8.48
C ILE A 32 -19.68 9.87 9.53
N ASP A 33 -18.98 10.35 10.56
CA ASP A 33 -19.53 11.21 11.62
C ASP A 33 -19.73 12.68 11.18
N ASN A 34 -19.50 12.98 9.90
CA ASN A 34 -19.61 14.32 9.32
C ASN A 34 -18.68 15.37 9.97
N LYS A 35 -17.48 14.96 10.38
CA LYS A 35 -16.45 15.84 10.95
C LYS A 35 -15.46 16.35 9.89
N THR A 36 -15.35 15.67 8.76
CA THR A 36 -14.47 16.03 7.64
C THR A 36 -15.20 15.89 6.31
N ASP A 37 -14.83 16.71 5.32
CA ASP A 37 -15.49 16.71 4.01
C ASP A 37 -15.21 15.42 3.23
N PHE A 38 -14.01 14.87 3.36
CA PHE A 38 -13.57 13.59 2.77
C PHE A 38 -12.80 12.76 3.80
N GLY A 39 -12.62 11.47 3.52
CA GLY A 39 -11.87 10.54 4.37
C GLY A 39 -10.71 9.91 3.62
N GLY A 40 -9.48 10.07 4.12
CA GLY A 40 -8.32 9.36 3.58
C GLY A 40 -8.19 7.97 4.20
N SER A 41 -8.08 6.94 3.37
CA SER A 41 -7.98 5.55 3.85
C SER A 41 -7.12 4.65 2.97
N ASP A 42 -6.34 3.79 3.62
CA ASP A 42 -5.56 2.71 3.02
C ASP A 42 -6.35 1.40 2.81
N SER A 43 -7.68 1.49 2.88
CA SER A 43 -8.62 0.41 2.58
C SER A 43 -9.95 1.02 2.13
N PRO A 44 -10.66 0.38 1.19
CA PRO A 44 -12.02 0.80 0.88
C PRO A 44 -12.92 0.62 2.12
N LEU A 45 -14.04 1.33 2.14
CA LEU A 45 -15.07 1.12 3.16
C LEU A 45 -15.51 -0.35 3.21
N SER A 46 -15.64 -0.91 4.41
CA SER A 46 -16.37 -2.15 4.60
C SER A 46 -17.86 -1.97 4.28
N ARG A 47 -18.59 -3.08 4.13
CA ARG A 47 -20.04 -3.05 3.82
C ARG A 47 -20.84 -2.20 4.80
N ASP A 48 -20.57 -2.32 6.10
CA ASP A 48 -21.29 -1.58 7.14
C ASP A 48 -20.89 -0.10 7.18
N GLU A 49 -19.61 0.19 6.94
CA GLU A 49 -19.11 1.57 6.83
C GLU A 49 -19.67 2.26 5.58
N HIS A 50 -19.81 1.54 4.47
CA HIS A 50 -20.39 2.03 3.21
C HIS A 50 -21.85 2.46 3.43
N ALA A 51 -22.68 1.59 4.01
CA ALA A 51 -24.07 1.92 4.33
C ALA A 51 -24.21 3.15 5.25
N ARG A 52 -23.35 3.27 6.27
CA ARG A 52 -23.33 4.45 7.16
C ARG A 52 -22.87 5.72 6.45
N ALA A 53 -21.90 5.59 5.55
CA ALA A 53 -21.39 6.70 4.75
C ALA A 53 -22.46 7.20 3.77
N GLU A 54 -23.21 6.31 3.12
CA GLU A 54 -24.34 6.69 2.25
C GLU A 54 -25.44 7.42 3.02
N GLN A 55 -25.74 6.96 4.25
CA GLN A 55 -26.69 7.65 5.12
C GLN A 55 -26.23 9.08 5.46
N ARG A 56 -24.94 9.25 5.75
CA ARG A 56 -24.37 10.59 5.95
C ARG A 56 -24.54 11.44 4.69
N CYS A 57 -24.17 10.92 3.54
CA CYS A 57 -24.13 11.69 2.31
C CYS A 57 -25.53 12.00 1.75
N GLY A 58 -26.53 11.15 2.04
CA GLY A 58 -27.82 11.17 1.35
C GLY A 58 -27.69 10.83 -0.14
N SER A 59 -26.57 10.22 -0.53
CA SER A 59 -26.18 9.87 -1.89
C SER A 59 -25.22 8.67 -1.85
N PRO A 60 -24.95 8.02 -2.99
CA PRO A 60 -23.83 7.08 -3.09
C PRO A 60 -22.52 7.66 -2.55
N VAL A 61 -21.65 6.76 -2.06
CA VAL A 61 -20.30 7.08 -1.59
C VAL A 61 -19.29 6.37 -2.48
N TRP A 62 -18.19 7.05 -2.78
CA TRP A 62 -17.18 6.55 -3.69
C TRP A 62 -15.83 6.46 -2.99
N ASN A 63 -15.16 5.31 -3.14
CA ASN A 63 -13.76 5.10 -2.79
C ASN A 63 -12.93 5.40 -4.03
N LEU A 64 -12.15 6.49 -4.01
CA LEU A 64 -11.37 6.92 -5.16
C LEU A 64 -9.88 6.67 -4.94
N PRO A 65 -9.24 5.68 -5.61
CA PRO A 65 -7.83 5.38 -5.45
C PRO A 65 -6.99 6.49 -6.12
N ILE A 66 -6.34 7.33 -5.33
CA ILE A 66 -5.63 8.52 -5.81
C ILE A 66 -4.09 8.38 -5.84
N VAL A 67 -3.55 7.37 -5.14
CA VAL A 67 -2.11 7.08 -5.09
C VAL A 67 -1.86 5.67 -4.58
N PHE A 68 -0.75 5.08 -4.99
CA PHE A 68 -0.36 3.73 -4.61
C PHE A 68 0.97 3.73 -3.86
N GLY A 69 1.00 3.05 -2.72
CA GLY A 69 2.17 2.89 -1.87
C GLY A 69 2.68 1.45 -1.93
N PRO A 70 3.73 1.14 -2.70
CA PRO A 70 4.33 -0.19 -2.63
C PRO A 70 5.01 -0.44 -1.29
N ILE A 71 4.98 -1.70 -0.85
CA ILE A 71 5.64 -2.16 0.36
C ILE A 71 6.83 -3.02 -0.04
N ALA A 72 8.03 -2.59 0.33
CA ALA A 72 9.25 -3.34 0.13
C ALA A 72 9.46 -4.35 1.26
N ILE A 73 9.86 -5.57 0.90
CA ILE A 73 10.56 -6.47 1.83
C ILE A 73 12.04 -6.08 1.80
N ALA A 74 12.49 -5.34 2.80
CA ALA A 74 13.86 -4.85 2.90
C ALA A 74 14.67 -5.76 3.83
N TYR A 75 15.96 -5.95 3.52
CA TYR A 75 16.83 -6.86 4.26
C TYR A 75 18.26 -6.34 4.37
N ASN A 76 18.99 -6.89 5.33
CA ASN A 76 20.41 -6.64 5.54
C ASN A 76 21.13 -7.97 5.79
N ILE A 77 21.88 -8.42 4.78
CA ILE A 77 22.65 -9.65 4.81
C ILE A 77 24.00 -9.36 4.14
N ASN A 78 25.09 -9.52 4.88
CA ASN A 78 26.43 -9.27 4.38
C ASN A 78 26.73 -10.12 3.16
N GLY A 79 27.16 -9.46 2.08
CA GLY A 79 27.51 -10.12 0.82
C GLY A 79 26.34 -10.52 -0.08
N VAL A 80 25.09 -10.34 0.36
CA VAL A 80 23.89 -10.65 -0.45
C VAL A 80 23.20 -9.35 -0.88
N THR A 81 23.31 -9.02 -2.17
CA THR A 81 22.70 -7.83 -2.79
C THR A 81 21.51 -8.17 -3.68
N SER A 82 21.27 -9.46 -3.92
CA SER A 82 20.13 -9.97 -4.67
C SER A 82 19.51 -11.12 -3.91
N LEU A 83 18.25 -10.95 -3.53
CA LEU A 83 17.43 -11.96 -2.86
C LEU A 83 16.07 -12.02 -3.55
N ASN A 84 15.65 -13.22 -3.89
CA ASN A 84 14.33 -13.53 -4.39
C ASN A 84 13.56 -14.25 -3.28
N LEU A 85 12.30 -13.87 -3.10
CA LEU A 85 11.35 -14.53 -2.21
C LEU A 85 10.04 -14.76 -2.95
N ASP A 86 9.27 -15.73 -2.51
CA ASP A 86 7.87 -15.91 -2.91
C ASP A 86 6.95 -15.74 -1.68
N GLY A 87 5.64 -15.76 -1.90
CA GLY A 87 4.65 -15.65 -0.81
C GLY A 87 4.83 -16.69 0.29
N PRO A 88 4.94 -17.99 -0.04
CA PRO A 88 5.15 -19.06 0.94
C PRO A 88 6.45 -18.93 1.76
N THR A 89 7.56 -18.57 1.14
CA THR A 89 8.86 -18.42 1.81
C THR A 89 8.90 -17.16 2.66
N ALA A 90 8.39 -16.04 2.16
CA ALA A 90 8.23 -14.82 2.96
C ALA A 90 7.34 -15.08 4.19
N ALA A 91 6.20 -15.77 4.02
CA ALA A 91 5.32 -16.10 5.13
C ALA A 91 6.03 -16.95 6.20
N ARG A 92 6.78 -17.96 5.79
CA ARG A 92 7.55 -18.81 6.72
C ARG A 92 8.69 -18.06 7.41
N ILE A 93 9.32 -17.09 6.76
CA ILE A 93 10.29 -16.20 7.41
C ILE A 93 9.59 -15.37 8.50
N PHE A 94 8.52 -14.66 8.14
CA PHE A 94 7.86 -13.71 9.04
C PHE A 94 7.05 -14.38 10.17
N ASN A 95 6.71 -15.67 10.06
CA ASN A 95 6.10 -16.43 11.15
C ASN A 95 7.07 -17.34 11.93
N GLY A 96 8.36 -17.31 11.57
CA GLY A 96 9.42 -18.07 12.26
C GLY A 96 9.56 -19.53 11.84
N GLY A 97 8.85 -19.98 10.81
CA GLY A 97 9.04 -21.31 10.21
C GLY A 97 10.37 -21.47 9.47
N ILE A 98 10.99 -20.39 9.00
CA ILE A 98 12.37 -20.35 8.48
C ILE A 98 13.20 -19.42 9.36
N THR A 99 14.30 -19.93 9.91
CA THR A 99 15.09 -19.22 10.92
C THR A 99 16.53 -18.91 10.50
N ALA A 100 16.98 -19.38 9.34
CA ALA A 100 18.34 -19.15 8.83
C ALA A 100 18.32 -18.85 7.32
N TRP A 101 19.25 -18.01 6.85
CA TRP A 101 19.26 -17.53 5.46
C TRP A 101 19.61 -18.59 4.42
N ASN A 102 20.34 -19.65 4.81
CA ASN A 102 20.68 -20.77 3.93
C ASN A 102 19.63 -21.90 3.92
N ASP A 103 18.41 -21.62 4.41
CA ASP A 103 17.31 -22.58 4.35
C ASP A 103 17.06 -23.06 2.91
N PRO A 104 16.79 -24.37 2.67
CA PRO A 104 16.58 -24.91 1.34
C PRO A 104 15.50 -24.17 0.53
N ALA A 105 14.44 -23.68 1.17
CA ALA A 105 13.37 -22.95 0.47
C ALA A 105 13.86 -21.59 -0.05
N ILE A 106 14.74 -20.90 0.68
CA ILE A 106 15.37 -19.65 0.21
C ILE A 106 16.39 -19.98 -0.89
N HIS A 107 17.18 -21.04 -0.71
CA HIS A 107 18.20 -21.43 -1.69
C HIS A 107 17.60 -21.79 -3.06
N GLU A 108 16.48 -22.49 -3.09
CA GLU A 108 15.79 -22.88 -4.33
C GLU A 108 15.38 -21.67 -5.19
N LEU A 109 14.98 -20.57 -4.55
CA LEU A 109 14.61 -19.32 -5.23
C LEU A 109 15.82 -18.48 -5.68
N ASN A 110 17.03 -18.83 -5.23
CA ASN A 110 18.24 -18.03 -5.40
C ASN A 110 19.43 -18.84 -5.95
N PRO A 111 19.28 -19.48 -7.12
CA PRO A 111 20.37 -20.26 -7.71
C PRO A 111 21.58 -19.37 -7.98
N GLY A 112 22.76 -19.83 -7.55
CA GLY A 112 24.02 -19.10 -7.72
C GLY A 112 24.31 -18.02 -6.67
N VAL A 113 23.41 -17.80 -5.71
CA VAL A 113 23.65 -16.90 -4.57
C VAL A 113 24.21 -17.70 -3.39
N THR A 114 25.35 -17.27 -2.84
CA THR A 114 25.89 -17.84 -1.61
C THR A 114 25.14 -17.28 -0.40
N LEU A 115 24.18 -18.05 0.13
CA LEU A 115 23.41 -17.67 1.31
C LEU A 115 24.13 -18.10 2.60
N PRO A 116 24.29 -17.20 3.59
CA PRO A 116 24.98 -17.52 4.85
C PRO A 116 24.10 -18.37 5.77
N ALA A 117 24.71 -19.14 6.67
CA ALA A 117 24.01 -19.82 7.78
C ALA A 117 23.61 -18.85 8.91
N ALA A 118 23.58 -17.54 8.65
CA ALA A 118 23.24 -16.52 9.64
C ALA A 118 21.76 -16.65 10.03
N PRO A 119 21.41 -16.41 11.32
CA PRO A 119 20.02 -16.43 11.76
C PRO A 119 19.23 -15.28 11.11
N ILE A 120 17.97 -15.53 10.79
CA ILE A 120 17.05 -14.50 10.32
C ILE A 120 16.50 -13.72 11.51
N ARG A 121 16.63 -12.40 11.45
CA ARG A 121 16.11 -11.47 12.46
C ARG A 121 14.96 -10.67 11.88
N VAL A 122 13.74 -11.14 12.11
CA VAL A 122 12.55 -10.39 11.71
C VAL A 122 12.46 -9.10 12.52
N VAL A 123 12.29 -7.98 11.83
CA VAL A 123 11.89 -6.70 12.40
C VAL A 123 10.47 -6.42 11.94
N PHE A 124 9.59 -6.13 12.89
CA PHE A 124 8.19 -5.83 12.61
C PHE A 124 7.80 -4.47 13.17
N ARG A 125 6.68 -3.93 12.69
CA ARG A 125 6.13 -2.67 13.19
C ARG A 125 5.42 -2.88 14.53
N SER A 126 5.90 -2.23 15.59
CA SER A 126 5.31 -2.36 16.94
C SER A 126 4.02 -1.56 17.12
N ASP A 127 3.79 -0.55 16.27
CA ASP A 127 2.61 0.30 16.25
C ASP A 127 1.52 -0.22 15.30
N GLU A 128 0.27 0.17 15.52
CA GLU A 128 -0.82 -0.15 14.59
C GLU A 128 -0.58 0.52 13.23
N SER A 129 -0.53 -0.29 12.17
CA SER A 129 0.01 0.15 10.88
C SER A 129 -0.76 -0.42 9.70
N GLY A 130 -1.14 0.45 8.76
CA GLY A 130 -1.72 0.03 7.47
C GLY A 130 -0.73 -0.74 6.60
N THR A 131 0.57 -0.45 6.70
CA THR A 131 1.64 -1.24 6.06
C THR A 131 1.64 -2.67 6.59
N THR A 132 1.45 -2.85 7.91
CA THR A 132 1.40 -4.17 8.55
C THR A 132 0.17 -4.95 8.15
N ASP A 133 -0.98 -4.28 8.04
CA ASP A 133 -2.22 -4.90 7.56
C ASP A 133 -2.06 -5.39 6.11
N ASN A 134 -1.68 -4.50 5.19
CA ASN A 134 -1.50 -4.86 3.78
C ASN A 134 -0.43 -5.93 3.55
N PHE A 135 0.69 -5.86 4.26
CA PHE A 135 1.72 -6.89 4.18
C PHE A 135 1.20 -8.25 4.64
N GLN A 136 0.44 -8.30 5.73
CA GLN A 136 -0.15 -9.55 6.21
C GLN A 136 -1.26 -10.06 5.30
N ARG A 137 -2.06 -9.19 4.66
CA ARG A 137 -3.03 -9.60 3.62
C ARG A 137 -2.32 -10.23 2.43
N TYR A 138 -1.18 -9.67 2.01
CA TYR A 138 -0.33 -10.30 1.01
C TYR A 138 0.14 -11.68 1.47
N LEU A 139 0.69 -11.81 2.68
CA LEU A 139 1.13 -13.11 3.18
C LEU A 139 -0.02 -14.12 3.28
N ASP A 140 -1.16 -13.72 3.82
CA ASP A 140 -2.34 -14.58 3.96
C ASP A 140 -2.84 -15.08 2.60
N THR A 141 -2.87 -14.18 1.61
CA THR A 141 -3.32 -14.49 0.26
C THR A 141 -2.26 -15.27 -0.52
N ALA A 142 -1.04 -14.75 -0.67
CA ALA A 142 -0.03 -15.31 -1.57
C ALA A 142 0.64 -16.60 -1.05
N SER A 143 0.61 -16.88 0.26
CA SER A 143 1.37 -17.99 0.85
C SER A 143 0.78 -19.38 0.68
N GLY A 144 -0.41 -19.51 0.09
CA GLY A 144 -1.09 -20.80 -0.02
C GLY A 144 -1.38 -21.46 1.34
N GLY A 145 -1.54 -20.65 2.40
CA GLY A 145 -1.81 -21.12 3.76
C GLY A 145 -0.58 -21.20 4.68
N ALA A 146 0.64 -20.95 4.18
CA ALA A 146 1.83 -21.00 5.02
C ALA A 146 1.89 -19.88 6.08
N TRP A 147 1.18 -18.76 5.88
CA TRP A 147 1.10 -17.67 6.86
C TRP A 147 0.32 -18.06 8.11
N GLY A 148 -0.97 -18.37 7.96
CA GLY A 148 -1.82 -18.93 9.03
C GLY A 148 -2.07 -18.02 10.23
N LYS A 149 -1.80 -16.71 10.14
CA LYS A 149 -2.02 -15.74 11.23
C LYS A 149 -3.16 -14.75 10.98
N GLY A 150 -3.73 -14.74 9.77
CA GLY A 150 -4.65 -13.69 9.32
C GLY A 150 -3.96 -12.34 9.14
N ALA A 151 -4.77 -11.30 8.89
CA ALA A 151 -4.27 -9.94 8.68
C ALA A 151 -4.90 -8.94 9.66
N GLY A 152 -4.22 -7.81 9.84
CA GLY A 152 -4.68 -6.73 10.69
C GLY A 152 -3.58 -5.71 10.95
N LYS A 153 -3.92 -4.63 11.67
CA LYS A 153 -2.98 -3.52 11.91
C LYS A 153 -1.85 -3.84 12.89
N LYS A 154 -1.97 -4.94 13.64
CA LYS A 154 -0.91 -5.48 14.52
C LYS A 154 -0.26 -6.68 13.86
N PHE A 155 1.05 -6.81 14.00
CA PHE A 155 1.79 -7.92 13.43
C PHE A 155 1.51 -9.22 14.20
N GLY A 156 1.06 -10.26 13.48
CA GLY A 156 0.66 -11.56 14.01
C GLY A 156 1.69 -12.67 13.85
N GLY A 157 2.88 -12.38 13.28
CA GLY A 157 3.91 -13.38 13.00
C GLY A 157 4.44 -14.09 14.25
N GLY A 158 4.41 -13.43 15.41
CA GLY A 158 4.80 -14.03 16.69
C GLY A 158 6.31 -14.16 16.91
N VAL A 159 7.14 -13.65 15.99
CA VAL A 159 8.60 -13.65 16.07
C VAL A 159 9.16 -12.28 15.71
N GLY A 160 10.42 -12.05 16.10
CA GLY A 160 11.17 -10.85 15.74
C GLY A 160 11.12 -9.76 16.80
N GLU A 161 11.67 -8.61 16.43
CA GLU A 161 11.77 -7.41 17.26
C GLU A 161 10.84 -6.30 16.74
N GLY A 162 10.10 -5.68 17.65
CA GLY A 162 9.18 -4.59 17.31
C GLY A 162 9.91 -3.26 17.23
N ALA A 163 9.79 -2.57 16.09
CA ALA A 163 10.28 -1.22 15.88
C ALA A 163 9.13 -0.27 15.54
N ARG A 164 9.17 0.95 16.08
CA ARG A 164 8.10 1.93 15.88
C ARG A 164 8.25 2.64 14.53
N GLY A 165 7.19 2.64 13.72
CA GLY A 165 7.16 3.36 12.44
C GLY A 165 8.04 2.74 11.35
N ASN A 166 7.85 3.15 10.09
CA ASN A 166 8.74 2.73 8.99
C ASN A 166 10.20 3.14 9.28
N GLY A 167 10.41 4.35 9.82
CA GLY A 167 11.74 4.87 10.18
C GLY A 167 12.47 4.01 11.21
N GLY A 168 11.80 3.56 12.27
CA GLY A 168 12.39 2.66 13.25
C GLY A 168 12.73 1.29 12.66
N ALA A 169 11.83 0.74 11.84
CA ALA A 169 12.03 -0.56 11.19
C ALA A 169 13.24 -0.54 10.22
N VAL A 170 13.36 0.48 9.36
CA VAL A 170 14.54 0.59 8.47
C VAL A 170 15.83 0.83 9.23
N ALA A 171 15.80 1.59 10.33
CA ALA A 171 16.98 1.82 11.16
C ALA A 171 17.45 0.52 11.85
N ALA A 172 16.51 -0.24 12.40
CA ALA A 172 16.79 -1.54 13.01
C ALA A 172 17.41 -2.50 11.99
N VAL A 173 16.80 -2.64 10.80
CA VAL A 173 17.34 -3.51 9.74
C VAL A 173 18.73 -3.09 9.29
N LYS A 174 18.93 -1.79 9.04
CA LYS A 174 20.23 -1.25 8.62
C LYS A 174 21.36 -1.54 9.61
N SER A 175 21.04 -1.53 10.91
CA SER A 175 22.02 -1.74 11.99
C SER A 175 22.26 -3.19 12.36
N THR A 176 21.39 -4.11 11.89
CA THR A 176 21.36 -5.50 12.36
C THR A 176 21.62 -6.47 11.21
N GLU A 177 22.74 -7.18 11.24
CA GLU A 177 23.05 -8.22 10.27
C GLU A 177 22.07 -9.40 10.35
N GLY A 178 21.70 -9.92 9.18
CA GLY A 178 20.76 -11.02 9.02
C GLY A 178 19.29 -10.62 9.20
N SER A 179 18.98 -9.32 9.16
CA SER A 179 17.63 -8.83 9.43
C SER A 179 16.77 -8.64 8.19
N ILE A 180 15.46 -8.66 8.39
CA ILE A 180 14.43 -8.49 7.35
C ILE A 180 13.22 -7.73 7.92
N THR A 181 12.63 -6.84 7.14
CA THR A 181 11.42 -6.09 7.48
C THR A 181 10.53 -5.91 6.26
N TYR A 182 9.30 -5.45 6.51
CA TYR A 182 8.42 -4.86 5.51
C TYR A 182 8.25 -3.37 5.80
N VAL A 183 8.41 -2.51 4.81
CA VAL A 183 8.28 -1.04 4.96
C VAL A 183 7.76 -0.41 3.68
N GLU A 184 7.19 0.79 3.78
CA GLU A 184 6.87 1.56 2.59
C GLU A 184 8.15 1.88 1.78
N TRP A 185 8.04 1.82 0.46
CA TRP A 185 9.18 1.84 -0.48
C TRP A 185 10.09 3.06 -0.30
N SER A 186 9.53 4.25 -0.05
CA SER A 186 10.31 5.49 0.14
C SER A 186 11.32 5.37 1.29
N PHE A 187 10.96 4.69 2.38
CA PHE A 187 11.84 4.53 3.55
C PHE A 187 13.01 3.58 3.24
N ALA A 188 12.74 2.50 2.50
CA ALA A 188 13.79 1.59 2.06
C ALA A 188 14.75 2.29 1.08
N GLN A 189 14.22 3.07 0.14
CA GLN A 189 15.01 3.87 -0.82
C GLN A 189 15.88 4.92 -0.12
N ALA A 190 15.28 5.71 0.78
CA ALA A 190 15.97 6.78 1.50
C ALA A 190 17.16 6.24 2.31
N GLN A 191 17.05 5.02 2.83
CA GLN A 191 18.12 4.34 3.56
C GLN A 191 19.04 3.48 2.69
N ARG A 192 18.76 3.37 1.39
CA ARG A 192 19.49 2.53 0.41
C ARG A 192 19.59 1.07 0.86
N LEU A 193 18.50 0.54 1.43
CA LEU A 193 18.44 -0.86 1.83
C LEU A 193 18.27 -1.77 0.60
N ASN A 194 18.81 -2.98 0.69
CA ASN A 194 18.50 -4.02 -0.28
C ASN A 194 17.04 -4.45 -0.12
N MET A 195 16.38 -4.71 -1.25
CA MET A 195 14.97 -5.09 -1.31
C MET A 195 14.83 -6.39 -2.07
N ALA A 196 14.03 -7.32 -1.56
CA ALA A 196 13.81 -8.60 -2.20
C ALA A 196 12.98 -8.43 -3.49
N ARG A 197 13.34 -9.20 -4.52
CA ARG A 197 12.46 -9.42 -5.68
C ARG A 197 11.44 -10.48 -5.32
N ILE A 198 10.24 -10.38 -5.88
CA ILE A 198 9.14 -11.26 -5.52
C ILE A 198 8.77 -12.14 -6.71
N VAL A 199 8.88 -13.46 -6.54
CA VAL A 199 8.27 -14.43 -7.45
C VAL A 199 6.76 -14.45 -7.17
N THR A 200 5.96 -14.36 -8.22
CA THR A 200 4.51 -14.16 -8.11
C THR A 200 3.73 -15.31 -8.74
N SER A 201 2.40 -15.33 -8.56
CA SER A 201 1.53 -16.27 -9.25
C SER A 201 1.49 -16.09 -10.78
N ALA A 202 2.03 -14.98 -11.30
CA ALA A 202 2.03 -14.69 -12.74
C ALA A 202 3.16 -15.40 -13.49
N GLY A 203 4.14 -15.98 -12.80
CA GLY A 203 5.25 -16.70 -13.44
C GLY A 203 6.49 -16.87 -12.55
N PRO A 204 7.50 -17.61 -13.03
CA PRO A 204 8.69 -17.95 -12.25
C PRO A 204 9.67 -16.79 -12.10
N ASP A 205 9.56 -15.74 -12.92
CA ASP A 205 10.52 -14.63 -12.94
C ASP A 205 10.35 -13.72 -11.71
N PRO A 206 11.41 -13.49 -10.91
CA PRO A 206 11.36 -12.59 -9.77
C PRO A 206 11.15 -11.14 -10.20
N VAL A 207 10.12 -10.49 -9.64
CA VAL A 207 9.76 -9.11 -9.95
C VAL A 207 10.43 -8.15 -8.97
N ALA A 208 11.26 -7.24 -9.49
CA ALA A 208 11.83 -6.15 -8.70
C ALA A 208 10.80 -5.06 -8.44
N LEU A 209 10.84 -4.47 -7.24
CA LEU A 209 9.99 -3.33 -6.91
C LEU A 209 10.42 -2.09 -7.72
N SER A 210 9.50 -1.56 -8.54
CA SER A 210 9.70 -0.38 -9.37
C SER A 210 8.36 0.29 -9.70
N ALA A 211 8.40 1.55 -10.14
CA ALA A 211 7.18 2.22 -10.60
C ALA A 211 6.52 1.47 -11.78
N GLU A 212 7.31 0.86 -12.66
CA GLU A 212 6.80 0.08 -13.79
C GLU A 212 6.08 -1.21 -13.34
N SER A 213 6.70 -2.01 -12.47
CA SER A 213 6.11 -3.28 -12.00
C SER A 213 4.86 -3.07 -11.14
N VAL A 214 4.85 -2.01 -10.35
CA VAL A 214 3.65 -1.59 -9.60
C VAL A 214 2.59 -1.04 -10.56
N GLY A 215 2.98 -0.27 -11.58
CA GLY A 215 2.08 0.19 -12.64
C GLY A 215 1.36 -0.95 -13.35
N LYS A 216 2.05 -2.05 -13.69
CA LYS A 216 1.44 -3.27 -14.25
C LYS A 216 0.37 -3.86 -13.32
N THR A 217 0.70 -3.96 -12.03
CA THR A 217 -0.22 -4.46 -11.00
C THR A 217 -1.51 -3.62 -10.93
N ILE A 218 -1.37 -2.30 -10.97
CA ILE A 218 -2.51 -1.37 -10.92
C ILE A 218 -3.32 -1.41 -12.21
N SER A 219 -2.67 -1.51 -13.38
CA SER A 219 -3.37 -1.59 -14.67
C SER A 219 -4.17 -2.88 -14.83
N ALA A 220 -3.70 -3.98 -14.23
CA ALA A 220 -4.39 -5.27 -14.19
C ALA A 220 -5.45 -5.36 -13.07
N ALA A 221 -5.60 -4.32 -12.25
CA ALA A 221 -6.50 -4.31 -11.10
C ALA A 221 -7.96 -4.56 -11.51
N TRP A 222 -8.66 -5.39 -10.73
CA TRP A 222 -10.11 -5.47 -10.81
C TRP A 222 -10.76 -4.47 -9.86
N PHE A 223 -11.96 -4.02 -10.24
CA PHE A 223 -12.80 -3.20 -9.37
C PHE A 223 -13.81 -4.09 -8.67
N ILE A 224 -14.11 -3.79 -7.41
CA ILE A 224 -15.09 -4.53 -6.60
C ILE A 224 -16.51 -4.32 -7.14
N GLY A 225 -16.77 -3.15 -7.73
CA GLY A 225 -18.08 -2.77 -8.26
C GLY A 225 -18.00 -2.03 -9.59
N GLU A 226 -19.16 -1.57 -10.04
CA GLU A 226 -19.33 -0.76 -11.24
C GLU A 226 -19.57 0.71 -10.91
N GLY A 227 -19.44 1.58 -11.91
CA GLY A 227 -19.70 3.01 -11.79
C GLY A 227 -18.51 3.80 -11.25
N ASN A 228 -18.81 4.80 -10.42
CA ASN A 228 -17.83 5.78 -9.92
C ASN A 228 -17.23 5.41 -8.55
N ASP A 229 -17.70 4.35 -7.90
CA ASP A 229 -17.00 3.77 -6.76
C ASP A 229 -15.87 2.88 -7.29
N LEU A 230 -14.64 3.37 -7.19
CA LEU A 230 -13.46 2.79 -7.81
C LEU A 230 -12.65 1.95 -6.81
N ALA A 231 -13.31 1.36 -5.82
CA ALA A 231 -12.69 0.40 -4.90
C ALA A 231 -12.06 -0.76 -5.68
N LEU A 232 -10.78 -1.02 -5.44
CA LEU A 232 -10.02 -2.08 -6.11
C LEU A 232 -10.05 -3.37 -5.31
N ASP A 233 -10.13 -4.49 -6.01
CA ASP A 233 -9.91 -5.80 -5.42
C ASP A 233 -8.41 -6.01 -5.19
N THR A 234 -7.97 -5.85 -3.94
CA THR A 234 -6.57 -6.03 -3.58
C THR A 234 -6.09 -7.48 -3.69
N ILE A 235 -6.99 -8.47 -3.79
CA ILE A 235 -6.60 -9.88 -4.03
C ILE A 235 -5.87 -10.00 -5.37
N SER A 236 -6.31 -9.27 -6.40
CA SER A 236 -5.66 -9.26 -7.71
C SER A 236 -4.24 -8.68 -7.66
N PHE A 237 -3.90 -7.91 -6.62
CA PHE A 237 -2.53 -7.44 -6.38
C PHE A 237 -1.69 -8.55 -5.79
N TYR A 238 -2.20 -9.21 -4.74
CA TYR A 238 -1.43 -10.19 -3.98
C TYR A 238 -1.20 -11.50 -4.77
N ARG A 239 -2.08 -11.81 -5.73
CA ARG A 239 -1.95 -12.91 -6.68
C ARG A 239 -2.14 -12.41 -8.11
N PRO A 240 -1.16 -11.67 -8.67
CA PRO A 240 -1.29 -11.14 -10.01
C PRO A 240 -1.25 -12.29 -11.02
N ASN A 241 -1.90 -12.09 -12.16
CA ASN A 241 -1.85 -12.98 -13.32
C ASN A 241 -1.05 -12.38 -14.49
N GLU A 242 -0.67 -11.10 -14.41
CA GLU A 242 0.15 -10.42 -15.41
C GLU A 242 1.64 -10.47 -15.03
N PRO A 243 2.51 -11.06 -15.88
CA PRO A 243 3.95 -11.14 -15.62
C PRO A 243 4.59 -9.77 -15.38
N GLY A 244 5.53 -9.71 -14.42
CA GLY A 244 6.21 -8.47 -14.07
C GLY A 244 5.43 -7.55 -13.12
N SER A 245 4.27 -7.97 -12.62
CA SER A 245 3.49 -7.26 -11.61
C SER A 245 4.08 -7.44 -10.21
N TYR A 246 4.35 -6.35 -9.50
CA TYR A 246 4.80 -6.40 -8.10
C TYR A 246 3.62 -6.55 -7.14
N PRO A 247 3.56 -7.58 -6.27
CA PRO A 247 2.30 -7.95 -5.63
C PRO A 247 1.97 -7.19 -4.34
N ILE A 248 2.94 -6.52 -3.72
CA ILE A 248 2.76 -5.92 -2.40
C ILE A 248 2.50 -4.41 -2.55
N VAL A 249 1.26 -4.08 -2.93
CA VAL A 249 0.84 -2.71 -3.22
C VAL A 249 -0.34 -2.33 -2.35
N LEU A 250 -0.24 -1.16 -1.73
CA LEU A 250 -1.34 -0.49 -1.05
C LEU A 250 -1.96 0.54 -2.01
N ALA A 251 -3.29 0.63 -2.03
CA ALA A 251 -4.02 1.75 -2.62
C ALA A 251 -4.51 2.70 -1.51
N THR A 252 -4.23 3.98 -1.64
CA THR A 252 -4.81 5.04 -0.81
C THR A 252 -6.03 5.61 -1.52
N TYR A 253 -7.15 5.60 -0.83
CA TYR A 253 -8.45 6.10 -1.27
C TYR A 253 -8.75 7.45 -0.62
N GLU A 254 -9.33 8.35 -1.40
CA GLU A 254 -10.17 9.43 -0.86
C GLU A 254 -11.63 8.99 -0.95
N ILE A 255 -12.28 8.95 0.21
CA ILE A 255 -13.68 8.56 0.37
C ILE A 255 -14.52 9.83 0.33
N VAL A 256 -15.49 9.88 -0.58
CA VAL A 256 -16.29 11.07 -0.87
C VAL A 256 -17.77 10.76 -1.09
N CYS A 257 -18.63 11.72 -0.80
CA CYS A 257 -20.01 11.68 -1.28
C CYS A 257 -20.05 11.90 -2.80
N SER A 258 -20.90 11.17 -3.52
CA SER A 258 -21.18 11.48 -4.93
C SER A 258 -21.86 12.84 -5.10
N LYS A 259 -22.70 13.20 -4.12
CA LYS A 259 -23.38 14.48 -4.04
C LYS A 259 -23.37 14.96 -2.60
N TYR A 260 -22.85 16.15 -2.36
CA TYR A 260 -22.81 16.76 -1.04
C TYR A 260 -24.11 17.52 -0.76
N PRO A 261 -24.62 17.49 0.49
CA PRO A 261 -25.75 18.32 0.89
C PRO A 261 -25.48 19.82 0.72
N ASP A 262 -24.24 20.25 0.98
CA ASP A 262 -23.75 21.59 0.66
C ASP A 262 -22.98 21.58 -0.65
N ALA A 263 -23.52 22.26 -1.66
CA ALA A 263 -22.93 22.35 -3.00
C ALA A 263 -21.57 23.08 -3.02
N GLN A 264 -21.30 23.96 -2.04
CA GLN A 264 -19.98 24.61 -1.94
C GLN A 264 -18.92 23.59 -1.49
N VAL A 265 -19.26 22.71 -0.56
CA VAL A 265 -18.38 21.60 -0.14
C VAL A 265 -18.15 20.65 -1.31
N GLY A 266 -19.20 20.23 -2.02
CA GLY A 266 -19.06 19.37 -3.20
C GLY A 266 -18.15 19.98 -4.28
N THR A 267 -18.27 21.29 -4.50
CA THR A 267 -17.41 22.03 -5.43
C THR A 267 -15.95 22.06 -4.95
N ALA A 268 -15.70 22.29 -3.66
CA ALA A 268 -14.36 22.34 -3.08
C ALA A 268 -13.68 20.95 -3.11
N VAL A 269 -14.40 19.90 -2.73
CA VAL A 269 -13.89 18.50 -2.77
C VAL A 269 -13.57 18.10 -4.22
N ARG A 270 -14.43 18.42 -5.18
CA ARG A 270 -14.15 18.17 -6.60
C ARG A 270 -12.89 18.89 -7.05
N ALA A 271 -12.73 20.17 -6.72
CA ALA A 271 -11.55 20.96 -7.10
C ALA A 271 -10.25 20.41 -6.48
N PHE A 272 -10.31 19.98 -5.22
CA PHE A 272 -9.20 19.29 -4.55
C PHE A 272 -8.82 18.00 -5.29
N LEU A 273 -9.79 17.16 -5.62
CA LEU A 273 -9.52 15.90 -6.29
C LEU A 273 -9.05 16.08 -7.74
N GLN A 274 -9.59 17.06 -8.48
CA GLN A 274 -9.09 17.43 -9.81
C GLN A 274 -7.61 17.84 -9.75
N SER A 275 -7.23 18.63 -8.74
CA SER A 275 -5.84 19.02 -8.51
C SER A 275 -4.96 17.82 -8.15
N THR A 276 -5.50 16.89 -7.35
CA THR A 276 -4.82 15.67 -6.89
C THR A 276 -4.52 14.71 -8.03
N ILE A 277 -5.48 14.45 -8.92
CA ILE A 277 -5.32 13.51 -10.06
C ILE A 277 -4.65 14.18 -11.28
N GLY A 278 -4.55 15.51 -11.25
CA GLY A 278 -3.81 16.34 -12.20
C GLY A 278 -2.37 16.60 -11.74
N ALA A 279 -2.06 17.87 -11.43
CA ALA A 279 -0.72 18.31 -11.07
C ALA A 279 -0.17 17.65 -9.79
N GLY A 280 -1.06 17.20 -8.89
CA GLY A 280 -0.70 16.48 -7.67
C GLY A 280 0.00 15.15 -7.91
N GLN A 281 -0.15 14.54 -9.10
CA GLN A 281 0.53 13.29 -9.44
C GLN A 281 2.03 13.47 -9.75
N ASN A 282 2.49 14.70 -9.96
CA ASN A 282 3.89 14.99 -10.27
C ASN A 282 4.78 14.85 -9.02
N GLY A 283 5.95 14.20 -9.18
CA GLY A 283 6.94 14.04 -8.11
C GLY A 283 6.58 12.98 -7.05
N LEU A 284 5.50 12.20 -7.25
CA LEU A 284 5.13 11.10 -6.35
C LEU A 284 6.19 10.00 -6.31
N ALA A 285 6.75 9.64 -7.48
CA ALA A 285 7.79 8.61 -7.61
C ALA A 285 9.06 8.95 -6.82
N ASP A 286 9.46 10.21 -6.80
CA ASP A 286 10.61 10.69 -6.01
C ASP A 286 10.40 10.52 -4.50
N ASN A 287 9.15 10.34 -4.07
CA ASN A 287 8.74 10.11 -2.70
C ASN A 287 8.27 8.67 -2.45
N GLY A 288 8.62 7.72 -3.34
CA GLY A 288 8.30 6.29 -3.19
C GLY A 288 6.84 5.90 -3.44
N TYR A 289 6.03 6.81 -3.96
CA TYR A 289 4.66 6.52 -4.37
C TYR A 289 4.56 6.29 -5.87
N VAL A 290 3.58 5.51 -6.30
CA VAL A 290 3.32 5.27 -7.72
C VAL A 290 2.10 6.09 -8.12
N PRO A 291 2.22 6.97 -9.13
CA PRO A 291 1.11 7.77 -9.62
C PRO A 291 0.03 6.86 -10.23
N VAL A 292 -1.19 7.38 -10.31
CA VAL A 292 -2.31 6.72 -10.98
C VAL A 292 -1.94 6.45 -12.45
N PRO A 293 -1.94 5.19 -12.92
CA PRO A 293 -1.67 4.88 -14.31
C PRO A 293 -2.72 5.48 -15.25
N ASP A 294 -2.33 5.77 -16.49
CA ASP A 294 -3.21 6.40 -17.48
C ASP A 294 -4.52 5.63 -17.70
N GLN A 295 -4.46 4.29 -17.62
CA GLN A 295 -5.63 3.42 -17.78
C GLN A 295 -6.69 3.63 -16.68
N LEU A 296 -6.27 3.95 -15.46
CA LEU A 296 -7.17 4.28 -14.34
C LEU A 296 -7.56 5.77 -14.34
N LYS A 297 -6.68 6.64 -14.83
CA LYS A 297 -6.84 8.10 -14.79
C LYS A 297 -8.12 8.58 -15.46
N SER A 298 -8.53 7.95 -16.57
CA SER A 298 -9.77 8.32 -17.28
C SER A 298 -11.04 8.02 -16.45
N ARG A 299 -11.12 6.82 -15.85
CA ARG A 299 -12.21 6.46 -14.93
C ARG A 299 -12.23 7.36 -13.70
N LEU A 300 -11.06 7.60 -13.11
CA LEU A 300 -10.93 8.45 -11.94
C LEU A 300 -11.35 9.90 -12.24
N SER A 301 -10.97 10.45 -13.40
CA SER A 301 -11.39 11.78 -13.85
C SER A 301 -12.90 11.86 -14.05
N THR A 302 -13.51 10.80 -14.61
CA THR A 302 -14.96 10.71 -14.77
C THR A 302 -15.67 10.74 -13.42
N ALA A 303 -15.23 9.92 -12.47
CA ALA A 303 -15.79 9.88 -11.13
C ALA A 303 -15.62 11.22 -10.39
N VAL A 304 -14.42 11.80 -10.41
CA VAL A 304 -14.13 13.09 -9.77
C VAL A 304 -15.00 14.21 -10.35
N ASN A 305 -15.15 14.27 -11.67
CA ASN A 305 -15.96 15.31 -12.32
C ASN A 305 -17.47 15.15 -12.04
N ALA A 306 -17.92 13.96 -11.66
CA ALA A 306 -19.31 13.68 -11.31
C ALA A 306 -19.68 14.09 -9.87
N ILE A 307 -18.71 14.42 -9.02
CA ILE A 307 -18.95 14.93 -7.66
C ILE A 307 -19.72 16.25 -7.76
N SER A 308 -20.80 16.42 -7.00
CA SER A 308 -21.62 17.65 -7.00
C SER A 308 -22.01 18.13 -5.61
#